data_AF-A0A435U0C8-F1
#
_entry.id   AF-A0A435U0C8-F1
#
_cell.length_a   1.000
_cell.length_b   1.000
_cell.length_c   1.000
_cell.angle_alpha   90.00
_cell.angle_beta   90.00
_cell.angle_gamma   90.00
#
_symmetry.space_group_name_H-M   'P 1'
#
loop_
_entity.id
_entity.type
_entity.pdbx_description
1 polymer ?
#
loop_
_entity_poly.entity_id
_entity_poly.type
_entity_poly.pdbx_seq_one_letter_code
_entity_poly.pdbx_strand_id
1 'polypeptide(L)'
;MLFWVIAAILTLGASLAVLLPLAASAKGASSSGEHDLEVYRDQLSELDRDAARGLIQPAEAAEARAEIARRILRLDNAGTASGATAGRASVTARLVATVAVLAVPLVSWGLYVKLGSPDLPSQPLSERLAKNPADSSVDELVARAEAHLAANPADGRGWDVLAPVYLRMQRFSDAAGAYRNAIRLDGDSAVRQAGLGEAIASAAGGIVSADAQDAFEAALKLDPANAKASFYLAMALAQEGRAKEATTAWQAMLVRLPPDSPWRGAVEQALAKSGGSDVASGATNGPDAGDVDAASSMSPQDRETMINTMVAGLDDKLRQNPRDPEGWMRLVRSYVVLGKADQAREALGRAIAVFGADSDQAKKFTAFAASLGLAATE
;
A
#
# COMPACT_ATOMS: atom_id res chain seq x y z
N MET A 1 -13.76 -16.76 -29.12
CA MET A 1 -15.04 -16.44 -29.80
C MET A 1 -16.20 -16.29 -28.84
N LEU A 2 -16.42 -17.21 -27.89
CA LEU A 2 -17.52 -17.13 -26.92
C LEU A 2 -17.54 -15.82 -26.08
N PHE A 3 -16.37 -15.36 -25.62
CA PHE A 3 -16.23 -14.10 -24.87
C PHE A 3 -16.81 -12.90 -25.61
N TRP A 4 -16.45 -12.73 -26.89
CA TRP A 4 -16.91 -11.61 -27.72
C TRP A 4 -18.42 -11.60 -27.92
N VAL A 5 -19.03 -12.78 -28.06
CA VAL A 5 -20.49 -12.93 -28.16
C VAL A 5 -21.17 -12.49 -26.87
N ILE A 6 -20.67 -12.92 -25.72
CA ILE A 6 -21.22 -12.54 -24.40
C ILE A 6 -21.09 -11.02 -24.19
N ALA A 7 -19.92 -10.45 -24.47
CA ALA A 7 -19.67 -9.01 -24.33
C ALA A 7 -20.62 -8.18 -25.22
N ALA A 8 -20.85 -8.61 -26.46
CA ALA A 8 -21.77 -7.94 -27.39
C ALA A 8 -23.22 -7.99 -26.88
N ILE A 9 -23.68 -9.14 -26.38
CA ILE A 9 -25.03 -9.30 -25.83
C ILE A 9 -25.23 -8.41 -24.60
N LEU A 10 -24.27 -8.40 -23.68
CA LEU A 10 -24.33 -7.57 -22.46
C LEU A 10 -24.36 -6.07 -22.81
N THR A 11 -23.53 -5.64 -23.75
CA THR A 11 -23.48 -4.24 -24.20
C THR A 11 -24.79 -3.81 -24.87
N LEU A 12 -25.36 -4.68 -25.70
CA LEU A 12 -26.66 -4.45 -26.32
C LEU A 12 -27.79 -4.37 -25.28
N GLY A 13 -27.81 -5.31 -24.33
CA GLY A 13 -28.78 -5.33 -23.23
C GLY A 13 -28.73 -4.07 -22.37
N ALA A 14 -27.52 -3.63 -21.99
CA ALA A 14 -27.32 -2.40 -21.24
C ALA A 14 -27.78 -1.16 -22.02
N SER A 15 -27.47 -1.08 -23.31
CA SER A 15 -27.89 0.03 -24.18
C SER A 15 -29.42 0.09 -24.31
N LEU A 16 -30.08 -1.06 -24.50
CA LEU A 16 -31.54 -1.14 -24.57
C LEU A 16 -32.22 -0.77 -23.26
N ALA A 17 -31.68 -1.20 -22.11
CA ALA A 17 -32.22 -0.86 -20.80
C ALA A 17 -32.23 0.65 -20.54
N VAL A 18 -31.28 1.40 -21.09
CA VAL A 18 -31.24 2.86 -21.01
C VAL A 18 -32.15 3.53 -22.04
N LEU A 19 -32.24 2.98 -23.26
CA LEU A 19 -33.03 3.59 -24.35
C LEU A 19 -34.54 3.36 -24.24
N LEU A 20 -34.98 2.21 -23.69
CA LEU A 20 -36.40 1.85 -23.59
C LEU A 20 -37.22 2.85 -22.72
N PRO A 21 -36.77 3.26 -21.52
CA PRO A 21 -37.48 4.26 -20.72
C PRO A 21 -37.52 5.64 -21.38
N LEU A 22 -36.49 5.99 -22.17
CA LEU A 22 -36.39 7.28 -22.87
C LEU A 22 -37.33 7.36 -24.08
N ALA A 23 -37.66 6.22 -24.70
CA ALA A 23 -38.57 6.12 -25.83
C ALA A 23 -40.05 6.02 -25.41
N ALA A 24 -40.34 5.52 -24.21
CA ALA A 24 -41.70 5.46 -23.68
C ALA A 24 -42.25 6.89 -23.47
N SER A 25 -43.17 7.32 -24.33
CA SER A 25 -43.90 8.58 -24.13
C SER A 25 -44.88 8.42 -22.96
N ALA A 26 -45.07 9.49 -22.17
CA ALA A 26 -45.92 9.58 -20.98
C ALA A 26 -47.41 9.33 -21.29
N LYS A 27 -47.76 8.12 -21.72
CA LYS A 27 -49.13 7.69 -22.02
C LYS A 27 -49.91 7.34 -20.75
N GLY A 28 -49.27 7.33 -19.59
CA GLY A 28 -49.86 6.99 -18.30
C GLY A 28 -50.46 8.15 -17.50
N ALA A 29 -50.27 9.41 -17.91
CA ALA A 29 -50.74 10.56 -17.13
C ALA A 29 -52.18 11.02 -17.48
N SER A 30 -52.73 10.61 -18.62
CA SER A 30 -54.05 11.07 -19.09
C SER A 30 -55.24 10.28 -18.54
N SER A 31 -55.04 9.08 -17.99
CA SER A 31 -56.16 8.23 -17.51
C SER A 31 -56.71 8.63 -16.14
N SER A 32 -55.91 9.29 -15.28
CA SER A 32 -56.37 9.66 -13.91
C SER A 32 -57.43 10.75 -13.92
N GLY A 33 -57.26 11.81 -14.73
CA GLY A 33 -58.18 12.94 -14.75
C GLY A 33 -59.54 12.63 -15.37
N GLU A 34 -59.60 11.65 -16.29
CA GLU A 34 -60.84 11.21 -16.93
C GLU A 34 -61.74 10.44 -15.93
N HIS A 35 -61.15 9.58 -15.09
CA HIS A 35 -61.86 8.83 -14.06
C HIS A 35 -62.35 9.73 -12.92
N ASP A 36 -61.56 10.73 -12.50
CA ASP A 36 -61.95 11.67 -11.44
C ASP A 36 -63.18 12.51 -11.85
N LEU A 37 -63.28 12.88 -13.12
CA LEU A 37 -64.40 13.67 -13.65
C LEU A 37 -65.72 12.87 -13.64
N GLU A 38 -65.66 11.57 -13.98
CA GLU A 38 -66.83 10.68 -13.89
C GLU A 38 -67.34 10.58 -12.45
N VAL A 39 -66.45 10.46 -11.46
CA VAL A 39 -66.82 10.40 -10.04
C VAL A 39 -67.55 11.68 -9.58
N TYR A 40 -67.05 12.86 -9.96
CA TYR A 40 -67.70 14.12 -9.58
C TYR A 40 -69.07 14.34 -10.25
N ARG A 41 -69.27 13.83 -11.48
CA ARG A 41 -70.59 13.86 -12.13
C ARG A 41 -71.60 12.99 -11.39
N ASP A 42 -71.16 11.83 -10.93
CA ASP A 42 -72.04 10.91 -10.20
C ASP A 42 -72.44 11.49 -8.84
N GLN A 43 -71.49 12.10 -8.12
CA GLN A 43 -71.74 12.83 -6.87
C GLN A 43 -72.76 13.97 -7.02
N LEU A 44 -72.72 14.71 -8.14
CA LEU A 44 -73.70 15.77 -8.41
C LEU A 44 -75.11 15.20 -8.58
N SER A 45 -75.22 14.05 -9.26
CA SER A 45 -76.50 13.38 -9.51
C SER A 45 -77.10 12.76 -8.25
N GLU A 46 -76.25 12.32 -7.32
CA GLU A 46 -76.66 11.77 -6.02
C GLU A 46 -77.16 12.91 -5.11
N LEU A 47 -76.43 14.03 -5.07
CA LEU A 47 -76.83 15.22 -4.34
C LEU A 47 -78.20 15.76 -4.80
N ASP A 48 -78.45 15.80 -6.11
CA ASP A 48 -79.74 16.22 -6.67
C ASP A 48 -80.87 15.27 -6.23
N ARG A 49 -80.61 13.96 -6.17
CA ARG A 49 -81.57 12.95 -5.69
C ARG A 49 -81.87 13.09 -4.20
N ASP A 50 -80.87 13.41 -3.38
CA ASP A 50 -81.03 13.60 -1.93
C ASP A 50 -81.78 14.88 -1.59
N ALA A 51 -81.50 15.97 -2.33
CA ALA A 51 -82.24 17.21 -2.24
C ALA A 51 -83.71 17.01 -2.65
N ALA A 52 -83.98 16.28 -3.74
CA ALA A 52 -85.34 15.97 -4.19
C ALA A 52 -86.12 15.11 -3.19
N ARG A 53 -85.43 14.26 -2.42
CA ARG A 53 -86.00 13.44 -1.34
C ARG A 53 -86.18 14.20 -0.02
N GLY A 54 -85.74 15.46 0.06
CA GLY A 54 -85.82 16.28 1.27
C GLY A 54 -84.87 15.84 2.39
N LEU A 55 -83.86 15.01 2.07
CA LEU A 55 -82.86 14.53 3.04
C LEU A 55 -81.84 15.62 3.39
N ILE A 56 -81.68 16.62 2.51
CA ILE A 56 -80.76 17.73 2.64
C ILE A 56 -81.53 19.03 2.41
N GLN A 57 -81.23 20.07 3.18
CA GLN A 57 -81.87 21.36 3.00
C GLN A 57 -81.43 22.01 1.68
N PRO A 58 -82.33 22.73 0.97
CA PRO A 58 -82.03 23.27 -0.35
C PRO A 58 -80.87 24.27 -0.36
N ALA A 59 -80.64 24.99 0.74
CA ALA A 59 -79.50 25.89 0.89
C ALA A 59 -78.16 25.13 0.96
N GLU A 60 -78.11 24.03 1.71
CA GLU A 60 -76.91 23.18 1.85
C GLU A 60 -76.61 22.43 0.56
N ALA A 61 -77.65 21.96 -0.15
CA ALA A 61 -77.50 21.33 -1.46
C ALA A 61 -76.94 22.30 -2.52
N ALA A 62 -77.37 23.57 -2.49
CA ALA A 62 -76.84 24.59 -3.40
C ALA A 62 -75.35 24.90 -3.13
N GLU A 63 -74.94 24.92 -1.86
CA GLU A 63 -73.54 25.14 -1.48
C GLU A 63 -72.64 23.96 -1.87
N ALA A 64 -73.08 22.73 -1.59
CA ALA A 64 -72.37 21.52 -2.00
C ALA A 64 -72.22 21.41 -3.53
N ARG A 65 -73.28 21.74 -4.28
CA ARG A 65 -73.25 21.81 -5.74
C ARG A 65 -72.24 22.82 -6.27
N ALA A 66 -72.15 23.99 -5.64
CA ALA A 66 -71.18 25.03 -6.02
C ALA A 66 -69.73 24.57 -5.78
N GLU A 67 -69.47 23.86 -4.67
CA GLU A 67 -68.12 23.37 -4.38
C GLU A 67 -67.70 22.22 -5.30
N ILE A 68 -68.60 21.28 -5.62
CA ILE A 68 -68.34 20.22 -6.61
C ILE A 68 -68.07 20.84 -7.99
N ALA A 69 -68.87 21.83 -8.42
CA ALA A 69 -68.63 22.54 -9.69
C ALA A 69 -67.27 23.24 -9.73
N ARG A 70 -66.84 23.88 -8.63
CA ARG A 70 -65.48 24.47 -8.52
C ARG A 70 -64.38 23.42 -8.60
N ARG A 71 -64.59 22.21 -8.09
CA ARG A 71 -63.61 21.12 -8.16
C ARG A 71 -63.48 20.57 -9.58
N ILE A 72 -64.59 20.42 -10.30
CA ILE A 72 -64.60 20.05 -11.72
C ILE A 72 -63.85 21.10 -12.56
N LEU A 73 -64.11 22.40 -12.33
CA LEU A 73 -63.41 23.48 -13.04
C LEU A 73 -61.91 23.54 -12.70
N ARG A 74 -61.53 23.20 -11.45
CA ARG A 74 -60.12 23.07 -11.05
C ARG A 74 -59.43 21.90 -11.75
N LEU A 75 -60.12 20.78 -11.99
CA LEU A 75 -59.58 19.65 -12.76
C LEU A 75 -59.35 20.01 -14.22
N ASP A 76 -60.29 20.74 -14.85
CA ASP A 76 -60.16 21.19 -16.24
C ASP A 76 -58.99 22.19 -16.41
N ASN A 77 -58.87 23.13 -15.47
CA ASN A 77 -57.74 24.07 -15.40
C ASN A 77 -56.42 23.38 -15.03
N ALA A 78 -56.44 22.33 -14.21
CA ALA A 78 -55.25 21.55 -13.89
C ALA A 78 -54.81 20.68 -15.08
N GLY A 79 -55.75 20.12 -15.86
CA GLY A 79 -55.47 19.39 -17.10
C GLY A 79 -54.85 20.29 -18.18
N THR A 80 -55.33 21.54 -18.29
CA THR A 80 -54.75 22.54 -19.22
C THR A 80 -53.44 23.16 -18.70
N ALA A 81 -53.26 23.33 -17.39
CA ALA A 81 -52.02 23.83 -16.79
C ALA A 81 -50.89 22.79 -16.72
N SER A 82 -51.20 21.50 -16.47
CA SER A 82 -50.21 20.41 -16.53
C SER A 82 -49.76 20.08 -17.95
N GLY A 83 -50.56 20.41 -18.97
CA GLY A 83 -50.14 20.34 -20.37
C GLY A 83 -49.02 21.31 -20.75
N ALA A 84 -48.80 22.37 -19.96
CA ALA A 84 -47.82 23.42 -20.26
C ALA A 84 -46.43 23.19 -19.61
N THR A 85 -46.29 22.28 -18.64
CA THR A 85 -45.02 22.03 -17.91
C THR A 85 -44.51 20.59 -17.98
N ALA A 86 -45.28 19.64 -18.52
CA ALA A 86 -44.74 18.35 -18.95
C ALA A 86 -44.04 18.53 -20.31
N GLY A 87 -42.86 19.16 -20.30
CA GLY A 87 -42.04 19.32 -21.49
C GLY A 87 -41.80 17.95 -22.12
N ARG A 88 -42.44 17.69 -23.27
CA ARG A 88 -42.01 16.61 -24.18
C ARG A 88 -40.51 16.80 -24.32
N ALA A 89 -39.70 15.86 -23.82
CA ALA A 89 -38.27 15.84 -24.12
C ALA A 89 -38.14 16.04 -25.62
N SER A 90 -37.53 17.16 -26.03
CA SER A 90 -37.51 17.56 -27.43
C SER A 90 -36.95 16.40 -28.25
N VAL A 91 -37.42 16.24 -29.48
CA VAL A 91 -36.89 15.19 -30.38
C VAL A 91 -35.35 15.27 -30.46
N THR A 92 -34.80 16.49 -30.36
CA THR A 92 -33.36 16.74 -30.23
C THR A 92 -32.74 16.16 -28.96
N ALA A 93 -33.34 16.29 -27.78
CA ALA A 93 -32.82 15.70 -26.54
C ALA A 93 -32.82 14.15 -26.57
N ARG A 94 -33.87 13.54 -27.14
CA ARG A 94 -33.94 12.08 -27.33
C ARG A 94 -32.87 11.59 -28.32
N LEU A 95 -32.65 12.33 -29.41
CA LEU A 95 -31.62 12.03 -30.39
C LEU A 95 -30.22 12.15 -29.78
N VAL A 96 -29.94 13.21 -29.03
CA VAL A 96 -28.66 13.39 -28.33
C VAL A 96 -28.41 12.27 -27.31
N ALA A 97 -29.40 11.90 -26.51
CA ALA A 97 -29.27 10.80 -25.56
C ALA A 97 -29.02 9.45 -26.26
N THR A 98 -29.70 9.20 -27.38
CA THR A 98 -29.51 7.95 -28.16
C THR A 98 -28.12 7.89 -28.78
N VAL A 99 -27.66 8.99 -29.38
CA VAL A 99 -26.31 9.12 -29.93
C VAL A 99 -25.27 8.95 -28.83
N ALA A 100 -25.46 9.55 -27.66
CA ALA A 100 -24.54 9.43 -26.53
C ALA A 100 -24.41 7.96 -26.04
N VAL A 101 -25.54 7.25 -25.88
CA VAL A 101 -25.54 5.86 -25.43
C VAL A 101 -24.87 4.93 -26.44
N LEU A 102 -25.09 5.14 -27.75
CA LEU A 102 -24.47 4.32 -28.80
C LEU A 102 -23.01 4.70 -29.09
N ALA A 103 -22.63 5.97 -28.86
CA ALA A 103 -21.26 6.43 -29.07
C ALA A 103 -20.28 5.75 -28.10
N VAL A 104 -20.69 5.49 -26.85
CA VAL A 104 -19.83 4.84 -25.84
C VAL A 104 -19.28 3.49 -26.33
N PRO A 105 -20.09 2.48 -26.69
CA PRO A 105 -19.56 1.19 -27.14
C PRO A 105 -18.80 1.29 -28.47
N LEU A 106 -19.19 2.18 -29.38
CA LEU A 106 -18.49 2.38 -30.66
C LEU A 106 -17.09 2.98 -30.46
N VAL A 107 -16.98 4.01 -29.61
CA VAL A 107 -15.71 4.64 -29.27
C VAL A 107 -14.84 3.68 -28.49
N SER A 108 -15.41 2.95 -27.50
CA SER A 108 -14.68 1.92 -26.76
C SER A 108 -14.15 0.82 -27.67
N TRP A 109 -14.94 0.34 -28.63
CA TRP A 109 -14.48 -0.63 -29.63
C TRP A 109 -13.35 -0.07 -30.49
N GLY A 110 -13.50 1.15 -31.01
CA GLY A 110 -12.46 1.80 -31.83
C GLY A 110 -11.15 2.00 -31.08
N LEU A 111 -11.22 2.41 -29.81
CA LEU A 111 -10.06 2.52 -28.94
C LEU A 111 -9.41 1.16 -28.67
N TYR A 112 -10.20 0.11 -28.45
CA TYR A 112 -9.67 -1.24 -28.24
C TYR A 112 -8.97 -1.77 -29.49
N VAL A 113 -9.49 -1.53 -30.69
CA VAL A 113 -8.82 -1.94 -31.94
C VAL A 113 -7.50 -1.20 -32.14
N LYS A 114 -7.43 0.09 -31.77
CA LYS A 114 -6.22 0.90 -31.95
C LYS A 114 -5.15 0.66 -30.89
N LEU A 115 -5.55 0.47 -29.64
CA LEU A 115 -4.66 0.44 -28.48
C LEU A 115 -4.48 -0.95 -27.88
N GLY A 116 -5.45 -1.84 -28.11
CA GLY A 116 -5.46 -3.20 -27.60
C GLY A 116 -4.80 -4.19 -28.56
N SER A 117 -5.05 -5.48 -28.31
CA SER A 117 -4.48 -6.57 -29.09
C SER A 117 -5.59 -7.56 -29.47
N PRO A 118 -6.46 -7.20 -30.43
CA PRO A 118 -7.63 -8.01 -30.80
C PRO A 118 -7.26 -9.40 -31.33
N ASP A 119 -6.06 -9.53 -31.89
CA ASP A 119 -5.56 -10.76 -32.49
C ASP A 119 -4.90 -11.71 -31.48
N LEU A 120 -4.75 -11.30 -30.20
CA LEU A 120 -4.22 -12.20 -29.19
C LEU A 120 -5.26 -13.27 -28.82
N PRO A 121 -4.94 -14.57 -29.01
CA PRO A 121 -5.83 -15.64 -28.59
C PRO A 121 -5.94 -15.67 -27.06
N SER A 122 -7.07 -16.16 -26.56
CA SER A 122 -7.24 -16.46 -25.14
C SER A 122 -6.21 -17.51 -24.70
N GLN A 123 -5.41 -17.21 -23.67
CA GLN A 123 -4.44 -18.15 -23.11
C GLN A 123 -4.92 -18.66 -21.74
N PRO A 124 -5.67 -19.77 -21.67
CA PRO A 124 -6.09 -20.36 -20.42
C PRO A 124 -4.87 -20.90 -19.64
N LEU A 125 -4.97 -20.93 -18.31
CA LEU A 125 -3.89 -21.39 -17.43
C LEU A 125 -3.40 -22.79 -17.80
N SER A 126 -4.31 -23.70 -18.15
CA SER A 126 -4.00 -25.08 -18.57
C SER A 126 -3.04 -25.14 -19.77
N GLU A 127 -3.22 -24.29 -20.79
CA GLU A 127 -2.34 -24.26 -21.96
C GLU A 127 -0.97 -23.63 -21.65
N ARG A 128 -0.92 -22.64 -20.76
CA ARG A 128 0.35 -22.08 -20.27
C ARG A 128 1.15 -23.12 -19.49
N LEU A 129 0.46 -23.91 -18.68
CA LEU A 129 1.04 -25.02 -17.93
C LEU A 129 1.49 -26.20 -18.82
N ALA A 130 1.08 -26.26 -20.10
CA ALA A 130 1.52 -27.27 -21.06
C ALA A 130 2.79 -26.89 -21.84
N LYS A 131 3.25 -25.64 -21.77
CA LYS A 131 4.50 -25.19 -22.43
C LYS A 131 5.74 -25.80 -21.78
N ASN A 132 6.83 -25.87 -22.53
CA ASN A 132 8.12 -26.38 -22.04
C ASN A 132 8.56 -25.58 -20.79
N PRO A 133 8.83 -26.22 -19.64
CA PRO A 133 9.21 -25.51 -18.41
C PRO A 133 10.46 -24.63 -18.56
N ALA A 134 11.34 -24.93 -19.54
CA ALA A 134 12.53 -24.13 -19.81
C ALA A 134 12.24 -22.68 -20.27
N ASP A 135 11.08 -22.45 -20.89
CA ASP A 135 10.69 -21.13 -21.42
C ASP A 135 9.64 -20.43 -20.52
N SER A 136 9.35 -21.01 -19.36
CA SER A 136 8.29 -20.54 -18.46
C SER A 136 8.82 -19.52 -17.45
N SER A 137 8.02 -18.51 -17.14
CA SER A 137 8.31 -17.57 -16.05
C SER A 137 8.29 -18.28 -14.69
N VAL A 138 8.94 -17.68 -13.67
CA VAL A 138 8.94 -18.22 -12.30
C VAL A 138 7.52 -18.41 -11.77
N ASP A 139 6.62 -17.46 -12.03
CA ASP A 139 5.21 -17.55 -11.62
C ASP A 139 4.48 -18.72 -12.28
N GLU A 140 4.76 -19.01 -13.56
CA GLU A 140 4.18 -20.17 -14.26
C GLU A 140 4.70 -21.50 -13.71
N LEU A 141 5.98 -21.56 -13.36
CA LEU A 141 6.58 -22.74 -12.74
C LEU A 141 6.00 -22.99 -11.34
N VAL A 142 5.81 -21.94 -10.55
CA VAL A 142 5.16 -22.02 -9.24
C VAL A 142 3.71 -22.48 -9.39
N ALA A 143 2.94 -21.90 -10.31
CA ALA A 143 1.57 -22.32 -10.57
C ALA A 143 1.48 -23.80 -11.02
N ARG A 144 2.47 -24.29 -11.78
CA ARG A 144 2.57 -25.70 -12.17
C ARG A 144 2.81 -26.60 -10.98
N ALA A 145 3.76 -26.23 -10.12
CA ALA A 145 4.09 -26.97 -8.91
C ALA A 145 2.92 -26.99 -7.93
N GLU A 146 2.18 -25.87 -7.80
CA GLU A 146 0.94 -25.77 -7.02
C GLU A 146 -0.14 -26.70 -7.55
N ALA A 147 -0.39 -26.70 -8.87
CA ALA A 147 -1.35 -27.60 -9.48
C ALA A 147 -0.98 -29.07 -9.26
N HIS A 148 0.31 -29.40 -9.34
CA HIS A 148 0.82 -30.73 -9.03
C HIS A 148 0.58 -31.14 -7.57
N LEU A 149 0.85 -30.24 -6.61
CA LEU A 149 0.62 -30.52 -5.18
C LEU A 149 -0.85 -30.53 -4.79
N ALA A 150 -1.70 -29.77 -5.49
CA ALA A 150 -3.15 -29.87 -5.33
C ALA A 150 -3.66 -31.25 -5.74
N ALA A 151 -3.10 -31.84 -6.80
CA ALA A 151 -3.41 -33.21 -7.22
C ALA A 151 -2.71 -34.27 -6.34
N ASN A 152 -1.53 -33.96 -5.80
CA ASN A 152 -0.68 -34.86 -5.02
C ASN A 152 -0.32 -34.25 -3.64
N PRO A 153 -1.28 -34.10 -2.72
CA PRO A 153 -1.06 -33.39 -1.45
C PRO A 153 -0.06 -34.08 -0.50
N ALA A 154 0.27 -35.35 -0.75
CA ALA A 154 1.21 -36.15 0.01
C ALA A 154 2.66 -36.07 -0.51
N ASP A 155 2.94 -35.26 -1.55
CA ASP A 155 4.30 -35.07 -2.07
C ASP A 155 5.11 -34.11 -1.18
N GLY A 156 5.73 -34.66 -0.13
CA GLY A 156 6.54 -33.90 0.83
C GLY A 156 7.70 -33.14 0.17
N ARG A 157 8.36 -33.76 -0.80
CA ARG A 157 9.46 -33.14 -1.55
C ARG A 157 9.00 -31.93 -2.36
N GLY A 158 7.81 -32.01 -2.97
CA GLY A 158 7.24 -30.86 -3.67
C GLY A 158 6.95 -29.68 -2.73
N TRP A 159 6.44 -29.96 -1.53
CA TRP A 159 6.29 -28.93 -0.49
C TRP A 159 7.63 -28.33 -0.04
N ASP A 160 8.66 -29.17 0.13
CA ASP A 160 10.01 -28.77 0.55
C ASP A 160 10.67 -27.84 -0.49
N VAL A 161 10.42 -28.08 -1.78
CA VAL A 161 10.92 -27.24 -2.88
C VAL A 161 10.18 -25.91 -2.97
N LEU A 162 8.85 -25.90 -2.80
CA LEU A 162 8.06 -24.67 -2.93
C LEU A 162 8.21 -23.72 -1.73
N ALA A 163 8.38 -24.25 -0.52
CA ALA A 163 8.45 -23.44 0.69
C ALA A 163 9.46 -22.26 0.63
N PRO A 164 10.74 -22.44 0.23
CA PRO A 164 11.68 -21.33 0.08
C PRO A 164 11.37 -20.41 -1.10
N VAL A 165 10.68 -20.92 -2.14
CA VAL A 165 10.24 -20.09 -3.28
C VAL A 165 9.14 -19.12 -2.83
N TYR A 166 8.19 -19.60 -2.04
CA TYR A 166 7.16 -18.75 -1.44
C TYR A 166 7.73 -17.66 -0.54
N LEU A 167 8.76 -17.97 0.26
CA LEU A 167 9.48 -16.95 1.04
C LEU A 167 10.05 -15.84 0.14
N ARG A 168 10.71 -16.20 -0.96
CA ARG A 168 11.31 -15.23 -1.90
C ARG A 168 10.25 -14.40 -2.62
N MET A 169 9.08 -14.96 -2.86
CA MET A 169 7.91 -14.25 -3.42
C MET A 169 7.11 -13.47 -2.37
N GLN A 170 7.57 -13.42 -1.12
CA GLN A 170 6.90 -12.78 0.01
C GLN A 170 5.50 -13.36 0.33
N ARG A 171 5.23 -14.60 -0.12
CA ARG A 171 4.02 -15.37 0.19
C ARG A 171 4.21 -16.13 1.51
N PHE A 172 4.38 -15.39 2.60
CA PHE A 172 4.85 -15.93 3.88
C PHE A 172 3.90 -16.97 4.50
N SER A 173 2.59 -16.76 4.43
CA SER A 173 1.60 -17.72 4.92
C SER A 173 1.65 -19.04 4.16
N ASP A 174 1.79 -18.98 2.82
CA ASP A 174 1.91 -20.16 1.96
C ASP A 174 3.22 -20.90 2.24
N ALA A 175 4.31 -20.17 2.45
CA ALA A 175 5.60 -20.73 2.85
C ALA A 175 5.50 -21.50 4.18
N ALA A 176 4.85 -20.92 5.19
CA ALA A 176 4.64 -21.58 6.47
C ALA A 176 3.80 -22.85 6.32
N GLY A 177 2.75 -22.82 5.48
CA GLY A 177 1.96 -24.00 5.14
C GLY A 177 2.78 -25.09 4.46
N ALA A 178 3.62 -24.71 3.48
CA ALA A 178 4.49 -25.63 2.76
C ALA A 178 5.54 -26.28 3.68
N TYR A 179 6.24 -25.51 4.53
CA TYR A 179 7.18 -26.07 5.50
C TYR A 179 6.51 -27.03 6.48
N ARG A 180 5.32 -26.70 7.01
CA ARG A 180 4.58 -27.61 7.90
C ARG A 180 4.21 -28.92 7.20
N ASN A 181 3.79 -28.85 5.92
CA ASN A 181 3.50 -30.06 5.14
C ASN A 181 4.76 -30.89 4.88
N ALA A 182 5.88 -30.26 4.51
CA ALA A 182 7.16 -30.94 4.33
C ALA A 182 7.62 -31.64 5.61
N ILE A 183 7.54 -30.95 6.76
CA ILE A 183 7.89 -31.53 8.08
C ILE A 183 6.98 -32.73 8.42
N ARG A 184 5.67 -32.60 8.17
CA ARG A 184 4.70 -33.67 8.44
C ARG A 184 4.93 -34.92 7.57
N LEU A 185 5.33 -34.75 6.31
CA LEU A 185 5.43 -35.82 5.33
C LEU A 185 6.83 -36.46 5.30
N ASP A 186 7.87 -35.63 5.30
CA ASP A 186 9.27 -36.03 5.10
C ASP A 186 10.12 -35.89 6.38
N GLY A 187 9.49 -35.52 7.50
CA GLY A 187 10.12 -35.39 8.80
C GLY A 187 10.86 -34.08 9.02
N ASP A 188 11.39 -33.95 10.23
CA ASP A 188 12.01 -32.72 10.68
C ASP A 188 13.44 -32.53 10.16
N SER A 189 13.85 -31.29 9.90
CA SER A 189 15.22 -30.90 9.61
C SER A 189 15.50 -29.48 10.06
N ALA A 190 16.75 -29.17 10.40
CA ALA A 190 17.14 -27.82 10.81
C ALA A 190 16.80 -26.76 9.74
N VAL A 191 16.89 -27.12 8.46
CA VAL A 191 16.55 -26.25 7.33
C VAL A 191 15.05 -25.96 7.28
N ARG A 192 14.22 -26.99 7.45
CA ARG A 192 12.74 -26.85 7.43
C ARG A 192 12.25 -26.04 8.62
N GLN A 193 12.79 -26.29 9.81
CA GLN A 193 12.41 -25.56 11.02
C GLN A 193 12.84 -24.10 10.97
N ALA A 194 14.08 -23.83 10.54
CA ALA A 194 14.54 -22.45 10.38
C ALA A 194 13.76 -21.71 9.27
N GLY A 195 13.38 -22.41 8.20
CA GLY A 195 12.50 -21.86 7.15
C GLY A 195 11.08 -21.59 7.63
N LEU A 196 10.52 -22.49 8.44
CA LEU A 196 9.20 -22.31 9.07
C LEU A 196 9.19 -21.10 10.00
N GLY A 197 10.18 -20.98 10.88
CA GLY A 197 10.31 -19.82 11.77
C GLY A 197 10.42 -18.51 11.00
N GLU A 198 11.21 -18.47 9.93
CA GLU A 198 11.34 -17.28 9.07
C GLU A 198 10.03 -16.93 8.38
N ALA A 199 9.29 -17.93 7.88
CA ALA A 199 7.99 -17.72 7.25
C ALA A 199 6.97 -17.17 8.24
N ILE A 200 6.93 -17.70 9.46
CA ILE A 200 6.04 -17.20 10.53
C ILE A 200 6.41 -15.77 10.92
N ALA A 201 7.69 -15.51 11.17
CA ALA A 201 8.16 -14.17 11.56
C ALA A 201 7.89 -13.14 10.46
N SER A 202 8.12 -13.51 9.20
CA SER A 202 7.87 -12.63 8.04
C SER A 202 6.38 -12.38 7.80
N ALA A 203 5.52 -13.40 8.01
CA ALA A 203 4.06 -13.23 7.99
C ALA A 203 3.57 -12.27 9.09
N ALA A 204 4.28 -12.23 10.23
CA ALA A 204 4.05 -11.31 11.33
C ALA A 204 4.76 -9.95 11.17
N GLY A 205 5.22 -9.60 9.97
CA GLY A 205 5.88 -8.31 9.71
C GLY A 205 7.28 -8.18 10.32
N GLY A 206 7.97 -9.30 10.53
CA GLY A 206 9.29 -9.37 11.15
C GLY A 206 9.27 -9.59 12.66
N ILE A 207 8.09 -9.70 13.28
CA ILE A 207 7.95 -10.02 14.70
C ILE A 207 8.20 -11.52 14.91
N VAL A 208 9.14 -11.87 15.78
CA VAL A 208 9.44 -13.25 16.13
C VAL A 208 8.49 -13.67 17.26
N SER A 209 7.33 -14.20 16.89
CA SER A 209 6.35 -14.75 17.82
C SER A 209 6.85 -16.03 18.51
N ALA A 210 6.16 -16.48 19.55
CA ALA A 210 6.45 -17.74 20.24
C ALA A 210 6.53 -18.94 19.26
N ASP A 211 5.57 -19.07 18.35
CA ASP A 211 5.60 -20.14 17.32
C ASP A 211 6.85 -20.07 16.42
N ALA A 212 7.33 -18.87 16.11
CA ALA A 212 8.56 -18.69 15.34
C ALA A 212 9.79 -19.05 16.18
N GLN A 213 9.82 -18.64 17.45
CA GLN A 213 10.88 -19.01 18.39
C GLN A 213 10.97 -20.53 18.54
N ASP A 214 9.84 -21.22 18.76
CA ASP A 214 9.79 -22.68 18.86
C ASP A 214 10.40 -23.37 17.64
N ALA A 215 10.09 -22.89 16.44
CA ALA A 215 10.66 -23.40 15.20
C ALA A 215 12.18 -23.13 15.12
N PHE A 216 12.65 -21.94 15.48
CA PHE A 216 14.09 -21.66 15.50
C PHE A 216 14.84 -22.46 16.57
N GLU A 217 14.26 -22.67 17.74
CA GLU A 217 14.82 -23.53 18.77
C GLU A 217 14.88 -24.99 18.32
N ALA A 218 13.83 -25.49 17.67
CA ALA A 218 13.84 -26.81 17.05
C ALA A 218 14.96 -26.94 16.00
N ALA A 219 15.16 -25.89 15.19
CA ALA A 219 16.26 -25.85 14.24
C ALA A 219 17.63 -25.93 14.92
N LEU A 220 17.85 -25.22 16.03
CA LEU A 220 19.12 -25.26 16.78
C LEU A 220 19.33 -26.56 17.56
N LYS A 221 18.27 -27.26 17.96
CA LYS A 221 18.37 -28.61 18.53
C LYS A 221 18.90 -29.61 17.50
N LEU A 222 18.53 -29.44 16.23
CA LEU A 222 18.97 -30.29 15.12
C LEU A 222 20.34 -29.87 14.56
N ASP A 223 20.60 -28.57 14.49
CA ASP A 223 21.87 -27.99 14.05
C ASP A 223 22.24 -26.77 14.91
N PRO A 224 23.08 -26.95 15.94
CA PRO A 224 23.53 -25.86 16.80
C PRO A 224 24.30 -24.73 16.08
N ALA A 225 24.77 -24.98 14.85
CA ALA A 225 25.49 -24.00 14.04
C ALA A 225 24.58 -23.24 13.06
N ASN A 226 23.25 -23.45 13.12
CA ASN A 226 22.31 -22.82 12.20
C ASN A 226 22.28 -21.30 12.42
N ALA A 227 22.91 -20.58 11.48
CA ALA A 227 23.06 -19.13 11.54
C ALA A 227 21.69 -18.41 11.47
N LYS A 228 20.76 -18.90 10.64
CA LYS A 228 19.43 -18.31 10.50
C LYS A 228 18.69 -18.32 11.83
N ALA A 229 18.60 -19.50 12.46
CA ALA A 229 17.90 -19.66 13.73
C ALA A 229 18.54 -18.84 14.85
N SER A 230 19.88 -18.83 14.93
CA SER A 230 20.62 -18.00 15.89
C SER A 230 20.33 -16.52 15.73
N PHE A 231 20.30 -16.02 14.49
CA PHE A 231 20.02 -14.61 14.21
C PHE A 231 18.61 -14.20 14.64
N TYR A 232 17.61 -14.98 14.27
CA TYR A 232 16.21 -14.67 14.58
C TYR A 232 15.90 -14.78 16.07
N LEU A 233 16.50 -15.73 16.81
CA LEU A 233 16.34 -15.79 18.26
C LEU A 233 16.99 -14.58 18.97
N ALA A 234 18.16 -14.14 18.51
CA ALA A 234 18.76 -12.90 19.01
C ALA A 234 17.90 -11.66 18.67
N MET A 235 17.26 -11.64 17.50
CA MET A 235 16.28 -10.61 17.16
C MET A 235 15.04 -10.65 18.08
N ALA A 236 14.58 -11.84 18.46
CA ALA A 236 13.49 -11.99 19.41
C ALA A 236 13.84 -11.42 20.80
N LEU A 237 15.06 -11.67 21.30
CA LEU A 237 15.57 -11.03 22.53
C LEU A 237 15.51 -9.50 22.43
N ALA A 238 15.88 -8.92 21.30
CA ALA A 238 15.81 -7.48 21.11
C ALA A 238 14.35 -6.97 21.10
N GLN A 239 13.43 -7.70 20.48
CA GLN A 239 12.00 -7.36 20.45
C GLN A 239 11.34 -7.48 21.83
N GLU A 240 11.84 -8.36 22.70
CA GLU A 240 11.44 -8.49 24.11
C GLU A 240 12.04 -7.38 25.02
N GLY A 241 12.82 -6.45 24.46
CA GLY A 241 13.50 -5.39 25.22
C GLY A 241 14.80 -5.84 25.89
N ARG A 242 15.24 -7.08 25.66
CA ARG A 242 16.49 -7.66 26.20
C ARG A 242 17.68 -7.33 25.28
N ALA A 243 17.84 -6.03 24.98
CA ALA A 243 18.81 -5.55 23.99
C ALA A 243 20.26 -5.95 24.29
N LYS A 244 20.68 -5.97 25.57
CA LYS A 244 22.03 -6.39 25.96
C LYS A 244 22.29 -7.86 25.61
N GLU A 245 21.33 -8.74 25.89
CA GLU A 245 21.45 -10.17 25.59
C GLU A 245 21.45 -10.42 24.08
N ALA A 246 20.62 -9.69 23.32
CA ALA A 246 20.63 -9.72 21.86
C ALA A 246 22.00 -9.30 21.29
N THR A 247 22.57 -8.20 21.77
CA THR A 247 23.89 -7.71 21.36
C THR A 247 24.98 -8.74 21.66
N THR A 248 24.99 -9.35 22.86
CA THR A 248 25.93 -10.42 23.21
C THR A 248 25.78 -11.62 22.27
N ALA A 249 24.54 -12.03 21.97
CA ALA A 249 24.28 -13.16 21.07
C ALA A 249 24.77 -12.88 19.64
N TRP A 250 24.51 -11.68 19.10
CA TRP A 250 24.98 -11.27 17.77
C TRP A 250 26.51 -11.13 17.70
N GLN A 251 27.16 -10.60 18.75
CA GLN A 251 28.63 -10.57 18.82
C GLN A 251 29.23 -11.99 18.82
N ALA A 252 28.69 -12.89 19.64
CA ALA A 252 29.12 -14.29 19.68
C ALA A 252 28.86 -15.02 18.35
N MET A 253 27.79 -14.65 17.63
CA MET A 253 27.53 -15.13 16.28
C MET A 253 28.61 -14.62 15.30
N LEU A 254 28.92 -13.33 15.30
CA LEU A 254 29.89 -12.72 14.39
C LEU A 254 31.31 -13.29 14.50
N VAL A 255 31.73 -13.67 15.73
CA VAL A 255 33.01 -14.35 15.99
C VAL A 255 33.06 -15.74 15.35
N ARG A 256 31.94 -16.46 15.31
CA ARG A 256 31.87 -17.84 14.79
C ARG A 256 31.58 -17.92 13.29
N LEU A 257 30.96 -16.90 12.71
CA LEU A 257 30.63 -16.89 11.30
C LEU A 257 31.91 -16.86 10.43
N PRO A 258 31.93 -17.62 9.32
CA PRO A 258 32.93 -17.43 8.27
C PRO A 258 32.93 -16.01 7.70
N PRO A 259 34.07 -15.49 7.21
CA PRO A 259 34.16 -14.15 6.60
C PRO A 259 33.21 -13.94 5.42
N ASP A 260 32.92 -14.98 4.65
CA ASP A 260 32.05 -15.00 3.47
C ASP A 260 30.59 -15.37 3.78
N SER A 261 30.22 -15.48 5.06
CA SER A 261 28.86 -15.85 5.44
C SER A 261 27.84 -14.80 4.99
N PRO A 262 26.71 -15.18 4.36
CA PRO A 262 25.65 -14.24 3.98
C PRO A 262 24.98 -13.59 5.19
N TRP A 263 25.13 -14.15 6.39
CA TRP A 263 24.56 -13.62 7.63
C TRP A 263 25.39 -12.50 8.25
N ARG A 264 26.65 -12.32 7.83
CA ARG A 264 27.59 -11.40 8.48
C ARG A 264 27.08 -9.95 8.43
N GLY A 265 26.66 -9.48 7.25
CA GLY A 265 26.11 -8.13 7.08
C GLY A 265 24.80 -7.89 7.85
N ALA A 266 23.93 -8.91 7.94
CA ALA A 266 22.69 -8.82 8.71
C ALA A 266 22.99 -8.67 10.23
N VAL A 267 23.95 -9.44 10.74
CA VAL A 267 24.41 -9.35 12.14
C VAL A 267 25.05 -8.00 12.44
N GLU A 268 25.92 -7.51 11.56
CA GLU A 268 26.55 -6.19 11.70
C GLU A 268 25.52 -5.06 11.71
N GLN A 269 24.51 -5.12 10.83
CA GLN A 269 23.42 -4.15 10.83
C GLN A 269 22.58 -4.21 12.11
N ALA A 270 22.30 -5.42 12.61
CA ALA A 270 21.57 -5.60 13.86
C ALA A 270 22.35 -5.01 15.06
N LEU A 271 23.66 -5.28 15.12
CA LEU A 271 24.56 -4.69 16.11
C LEU A 271 24.67 -3.17 16.00
N ALA A 272 24.66 -2.61 14.79
CA ALA A 272 24.65 -1.16 14.61
C ALA A 272 23.35 -0.52 15.12
N LYS A 273 22.20 -1.18 14.93
CA LYS A 273 20.90 -0.73 15.44
C LYS A 273 20.78 -0.85 16.95
N SER A 274 21.26 -1.95 17.54
CA SER A 274 21.27 -2.12 19.01
C SER A 274 22.33 -1.24 19.67
N GLY A 275 23.50 -1.11 19.05
CA GLY A 275 24.55 -0.16 19.43
C GLY A 275 24.12 1.31 19.29
N GLY A 276 23.16 1.59 18.40
CA GLY A 276 22.45 2.88 18.31
C GLY A 276 21.57 3.19 19.52
N SER A 277 21.13 2.16 20.24
CA SER A 277 20.39 2.27 21.52
C SER A 277 21.35 2.34 22.72
N ASP A 278 22.55 1.76 22.58
CA ASP A 278 23.70 1.92 23.46
C ASP A 278 24.54 3.18 23.14
N VAL A 279 24.03 4.13 22.34
CA VAL A 279 24.56 5.52 22.30
C VAL A 279 24.28 6.24 23.64
N ALA A 280 23.58 5.59 24.57
CA ALA A 280 23.58 5.96 25.98
C ALA A 280 24.69 5.28 26.82
N SER A 281 25.40 4.25 26.34
CA SER A 281 26.47 3.56 27.09
C SER A 281 27.32 2.61 26.20
N GLY A 282 28.42 3.08 25.61
CA GLY A 282 29.57 2.19 25.33
C GLY A 282 30.19 2.19 23.93
N ALA A 283 29.68 2.94 22.95
CA ALA A 283 30.38 3.20 21.68
C ALA A 283 30.66 4.70 21.52
N THR A 284 31.57 5.18 22.35
CA THR A 284 32.06 6.54 22.34
C THR A 284 32.96 6.81 21.13
N ASN A 285 32.35 7.26 20.03
CA ASN A 285 33.02 8.21 19.12
C ASN A 285 32.84 9.67 19.60
N GLY A 286 32.64 9.84 20.90
CA GLY A 286 32.68 11.08 21.68
C GLY A 286 32.89 10.69 23.15
N PRO A 287 33.66 11.46 23.94
CA PRO A 287 34.13 11.07 25.28
C PRO A 287 33.01 10.53 26.19
N ASP A 288 33.29 9.47 26.96
CA ASP A 288 32.32 8.96 27.93
C ASP A 288 32.16 9.93 29.10
N ALA A 289 31.20 9.67 30.01
CA ALA A 289 30.96 10.57 31.14
C ALA A 289 32.21 10.72 32.05
N GLY A 290 33.05 9.69 32.14
CA GLY A 290 34.32 9.74 32.86
C GLY A 290 35.39 10.56 32.14
N ASP A 291 35.44 10.49 30.81
CA ASP A 291 36.32 11.30 29.97
C ASP A 291 35.94 12.79 30.01
N VAL A 292 34.63 13.11 30.07
CA VAL A 292 34.14 14.49 30.22
C VAL A 292 34.45 15.04 31.61
N ASP A 293 34.29 14.24 32.66
CA ASP A 293 34.65 14.62 34.03
C ASP A 293 36.17 14.80 34.17
N ALA A 294 36.97 13.89 33.61
CA ALA A 294 38.43 14.01 33.56
C ALA A 294 38.85 15.28 32.80
N ALA A 295 38.26 15.55 31.63
CA ALA A 295 38.53 16.76 30.85
C ALA A 295 38.11 18.04 31.60
N SER A 296 37.06 17.99 32.42
CA SER A 296 36.63 19.12 33.27
C SER A 296 37.63 19.44 34.39
N SER A 297 38.38 18.43 34.85
CA SER A 297 39.42 18.55 35.88
C SER A 297 40.80 18.96 35.36
N MET A 298 41.00 18.97 34.03
CA MET A 298 42.26 19.39 33.40
C MET A 298 42.46 20.91 33.42
N SER A 299 43.73 21.34 33.36
CA SER A 299 44.07 22.75 33.17
C SER A 299 43.53 23.24 31.80
N PRO A 300 43.19 24.54 31.66
CA PRO A 300 42.72 25.07 30.38
C PRO A 300 43.69 24.81 29.21
N GLN A 301 45.01 24.82 29.47
CA GLN A 301 46.06 24.62 28.47
C GLN A 301 46.18 23.16 28.04
N ASP A 302 46.08 22.22 28.98
CA ASP A 302 46.10 20.78 28.67
C ASP A 302 44.84 20.37 27.92
N ARG A 303 43.69 20.94 28.30
CA ARG A 303 42.42 20.74 27.60
C ARG A 303 42.49 21.22 26.15
N GLU A 304 43.06 22.41 25.91
CA GLU A 304 43.24 22.95 24.56
C GLU A 304 44.17 22.07 23.71
N THR A 305 45.27 21.60 24.29
CA THR A 305 46.21 20.69 23.62
C THR A 305 45.54 19.38 23.23
N MET A 306 44.79 18.78 24.16
CA MET A 306 44.02 17.55 23.93
C MET A 306 42.99 17.73 22.81
N ILE A 307 42.22 18.83 22.82
CA ILE A 307 41.23 19.12 21.77
C ILE A 307 41.93 19.28 20.41
N ASN A 308 43.05 20.00 20.35
CA ASN A 308 43.82 20.17 19.12
C ASN A 308 44.32 18.83 18.55
N THR A 309 44.81 17.93 19.40
CA THR A 309 45.24 16.57 18.99
C THR A 309 44.06 15.73 18.48
N MET A 310 42.90 15.80 19.14
CA MET A 310 41.70 15.07 18.72
C MET A 310 41.19 15.54 17.36
N VAL A 311 41.15 16.86 17.13
CA VAL A 311 40.72 17.44 15.85
C VAL A 311 41.70 17.10 14.73
N ALA A 312 43.01 17.12 15.00
CA ALA A 312 44.03 16.68 14.05
C ALA A 312 43.87 15.20 13.67
N GLY A 313 43.61 14.32 14.64
CA GLY A 313 43.36 12.90 14.39
C GLY A 313 42.10 12.66 13.55
N LEU A 314 41.04 13.44 13.77
CA LEU A 314 39.83 13.40 12.94
C LEU A 314 40.14 13.84 11.49
N ASP A 315 40.93 14.90 11.31
CA ASP A 315 41.33 15.39 10.00
C ASP A 315 42.13 14.34 9.20
N ASP A 316 43.13 13.73 9.84
CA ASP A 316 43.93 12.67 9.21
C ASP A 316 43.12 11.42 8.87
N LYS A 317 42.17 11.03 9.74
CA LYS A 317 41.25 9.93 9.47
C LYS A 317 40.40 10.20 8.23
N LEU A 318 39.90 11.43 8.06
CA LEU A 318 39.08 11.82 6.91
C LEU A 318 39.89 11.92 5.62
N ARG A 319 41.20 12.21 5.69
CA ARG A 319 42.09 12.09 4.53
C ARG A 319 42.25 10.64 4.07
N GLN A 320 42.30 9.69 4.99
CA GLN A 320 42.42 8.26 4.69
C GLN A 320 41.10 7.65 4.24
N ASN A 321 39.98 8.07 4.84
CA ASN A 321 38.63 7.59 4.56
C ASN A 321 37.71 8.76 4.16
N PRO A 322 37.81 9.25 2.92
CA PRO A 322 37.17 10.51 2.53
C PRO A 322 35.64 10.40 2.34
N ARG A 323 35.08 9.20 2.18
CA ARG A 323 33.64 8.97 1.97
C ARG A 323 32.83 8.95 3.28
N ASP A 324 33.05 9.94 4.15
CA ASP A 324 32.31 10.12 5.41
C ASP A 324 31.72 11.53 5.50
N PRO A 325 30.48 11.75 5.04
CA PRO A 325 29.87 13.07 5.04
C PRO A 325 29.68 13.68 6.43
N GLU A 326 29.35 12.86 7.43
CA GLU A 326 29.11 13.32 8.79
C GLU A 326 30.42 13.71 9.48
N GLY A 327 31.49 12.95 9.23
CA GLY A 327 32.83 13.27 9.71
C GLY A 327 33.33 14.62 9.20
N TRP A 328 33.13 14.93 7.91
CA TRP A 328 33.50 16.23 7.35
C TRP A 328 32.74 17.40 8.00
N MET A 329 31.43 17.27 8.22
CA MET A 329 30.64 18.31 8.91
C MET A 329 31.10 18.49 10.36
N ARG A 330 31.45 17.39 11.04
CA ARG A 330 32.00 17.44 12.40
C ARG A 330 33.34 18.17 12.44
N LEU A 331 34.24 17.88 11.51
CA LEU A 331 35.54 18.53 11.41
C LEU A 331 35.40 20.04 11.18
N VAL A 332 34.54 20.45 10.25
CA VAL A 332 34.26 21.87 9.96
C VAL A 332 33.72 22.58 11.21
N ARG A 333 32.76 21.97 11.92
CA ARG A 333 32.23 22.54 13.18
C ARG A 333 33.30 22.66 14.25
N SER A 334 34.14 21.64 14.44
CA SER A 334 35.21 21.67 15.43
C SER A 334 36.20 22.79 15.17
N TYR A 335 36.60 23.02 13.91
CA TYR A 335 37.48 24.13 13.57
C TYR A 335 36.82 25.50 13.81
N VAL A 336 35.52 25.65 13.52
CA VAL A 336 34.78 26.90 13.82
C VAL A 336 34.73 27.19 15.32
N VAL A 337 34.41 26.18 16.14
CA VAL A 337 34.34 26.32 17.61
C VAL A 337 35.71 26.70 18.20
N LEU A 338 36.79 26.21 17.59
CA LEU A 338 38.17 26.56 17.96
C LEU A 338 38.64 27.91 17.41
N GLY A 339 37.79 28.66 16.69
CA GLY A 339 38.15 29.93 16.07
C GLY A 339 39.10 29.80 14.86
N LYS A 340 39.31 28.58 14.35
CA LYS A 340 40.23 28.29 13.24
C LYS A 340 39.50 28.33 11.90
N ALA A 341 39.02 29.52 11.54
CA ALA A 341 38.17 29.74 10.36
C ALA A 341 38.83 29.26 9.04
N ASP A 342 40.14 29.46 8.88
CA ASP A 342 40.85 29.06 7.66
C ASP A 342 40.88 27.53 7.49
N GLN A 343 41.18 26.80 8.56
CA GLN A 343 41.16 25.34 8.55
C GLN A 343 39.74 24.78 8.32
N ALA A 344 38.72 25.47 8.81
CA ALA A 344 37.33 25.10 8.55
C ALA A 344 36.98 25.24 7.06
N ARG A 345 37.44 26.31 6.38
CA ARG A 345 37.25 26.49 4.93
C ARG A 345 38.03 25.46 4.11
N GLU A 346 39.26 25.14 4.50
CA GLU A 346 40.06 24.09 3.86
C GLU A 346 39.41 22.70 4.00
N ALA A 347 38.89 22.37 5.19
CA ALA A 347 38.17 21.13 5.42
C ALA A 347 36.89 21.06 4.57
N LEU A 348 36.15 22.16 4.47
CA LEU A 348 34.96 22.28 3.60
C LEU A 348 35.32 22.08 2.13
N GLY A 349 36.38 22.73 1.63
CA GLY A 349 36.84 22.58 0.25
C GLY A 349 37.23 21.14 -0.08
N ARG A 350 37.93 20.47 0.84
CA ARG A 350 38.27 19.05 0.71
C ARG A 350 37.02 18.17 0.68
N ALA A 351 36.05 18.42 1.56
CA ALA A 351 34.77 17.71 1.56
C ALA A 351 34.04 17.88 0.20
N ILE A 352 33.94 19.10 -0.31
CA ILE A 352 33.29 19.37 -1.60
C ILE A 352 34.03 18.67 -2.76
N ALA A 353 35.37 18.69 -2.75
CA ALA A 353 36.17 18.01 -3.78
C ALA A 353 35.98 16.49 -3.79
N VAL A 354 35.82 15.86 -2.62
CA VAL A 354 35.60 14.41 -2.51
C VAL A 354 34.24 13.98 -3.07
N PHE A 355 33.19 14.76 -2.80
CA PHE A 355 31.82 14.42 -3.19
C PHE A 355 31.38 15.02 -4.54
N GLY A 356 32.18 15.93 -5.10
CA GLY A 356 31.91 16.65 -6.34
C GLY A 356 31.11 17.93 -6.10
N ALA A 357 31.56 19.03 -6.73
CA ALA A 357 31.01 20.37 -6.51
C ALA A 357 29.51 20.49 -6.85
N ASP A 358 29.05 19.76 -7.86
CA ASP A 358 27.64 19.79 -8.31
C ASP A 358 26.74 18.82 -7.55
N SER A 359 27.29 18.03 -6.63
CA SER A 359 26.52 17.02 -5.88
C SER A 359 25.56 17.67 -4.89
N ASP A 360 24.46 16.97 -4.59
CA ASP A 360 23.55 17.38 -3.52
C ASP A 360 24.23 17.37 -2.15
N GLN A 361 25.29 16.58 -1.99
CA GLN A 361 26.08 16.55 -0.76
C GLN A 361 26.95 17.81 -0.61
N ALA A 362 27.52 18.32 -1.70
CA ALA A 362 28.25 19.60 -1.69
C ALA A 362 27.34 20.77 -1.33
N LYS A 363 26.10 20.81 -1.86
CA LYS A 363 25.08 21.81 -1.49
C LYS A 363 24.75 21.76 0.02
N LYS A 364 24.70 20.56 0.61
CA LYS A 364 24.48 20.40 2.05
C LYS A 364 25.67 20.92 2.86
N PHE A 365 26.90 20.66 2.42
CA PHE A 365 28.09 21.16 3.10
C PHE A 365 28.20 22.69 3.06
N THR A 366 27.88 23.32 1.92
CA THR A 366 27.89 24.78 1.80
C THR A 366 26.80 25.43 2.64
N ALA A 367 25.58 24.88 2.64
CA ALA A 367 24.49 25.34 3.51
C ALA A 367 24.85 25.19 5.00
N PHE A 368 25.47 24.06 5.37
CA PHE A 368 25.94 23.82 6.72
C PHE A 368 27.03 24.81 7.15
N ALA A 369 28.04 25.03 6.32
CA ALA A 369 29.10 26.00 6.59
C ALA A 369 28.55 27.43 6.74
N ALA A 370 27.59 27.82 5.89
CA ALA A 370 26.91 29.11 5.99
C ALA A 370 26.16 29.28 7.32
N SER A 371 25.50 28.23 7.82
CA SER A 371 24.85 28.24 9.14
C SER A 371 25.81 28.40 10.32
N LEU A 372 27.10 28.08 10.11
CA LEU A 372 28.17 28.27 11.09
C LEU A 372 28.88 29.62 10.94
N GLY A 373 28.40 30.50 10.06
CA GLY A 373 29.00 31.82 9.83
C GLY A 373 30.29 31.80 9.01
N LEU A 374 30.62 30.68 8.35
CA LEU A 374 31.70 30.63 7.36
C LEU A 374 31.17 31.23 6.06
N ALA A 375 31.44 32.52 5.83
CA ALA A 375 31.13 33.15 4.56
C ALA A 375 31.94 32.49 3.43
N ALA A 376 31.28 32.20 2.31
CA ALA A 376 31.96 31.86 1.07
C ALA A 376 32.74 33.10 0.62
N THR A 377 34.06 33.07 0.75
CA THR A 377 34.91 34.00 0.00
C THR A 377 34.79 33.61 -1.47
N GLU A 378 34.50 34.60 -2.31
CA GLU A 378 34.41 34.51 -3.78
C GLU A 378 35.60 33.79 -4.43
#